data_AF-A0A2G2NI98-F1
#
_entry.id   AF-A0A2G2NI98-F1
#
_cell.length_a   1.000
_cell.length_b   1.000
_cell.length_c   1.000
_cell.angle_alpha   90.00
_cell.angle_beta   90.00
_cell.angle_gamma   90.00
#
_symmetry.space_group_name_H-M   'P 1'
#
loop_
_entity.id
_entity.type
_entity.pdbx_description
1 polymer ?
#
loop_
_entity_poly.entity_id
_entity_poly.type
_entity_poly.pdbx_seq_one_letter_code
_entity_poly.pdbx_strand_id
1 'polypeptide(L)'
;MLVLGIGIELLQGGHNRDMDGRDLLRNLIGSWLVIAWRPLLTSERRNSVGEGLVAASVALLLCFELGATGMVAARQWQVHEQLPLLYDFTHQDPGAFWTGRLTVSADHSLNNAQSLKLDLGTETYSGVSLNNLPADWRDYETLSITLFNPSTAPLTLTLRINDVAHDRSDHAYNDRYNTRLTLGPGANTFTRNLADIKNAPDGRSMDMSRVRRMGLFAVRLPEPRTVYLLDLRLD
;
A
#
# COMPACT_ATOMS: atom_id res chain seq x y z
N MET A 1 32.87 -2.21 -14.04
CA MET A 1 31.45 -1.97 -13.70
C MET A 1 31.00 -2.78 -12.49
N LEU A 2 31.22 -4.11 -12.44
CA LEU A 2 30.89 -4.94 -11.26
C LEU A 2 31.60 -4.48 -9.97
N VAL A 3 32.88 -4.12 -10.07
CA VAL A 3 33.67 -3.56 -8.94
C VAL A 3 33.19 -2.16 -8.52
N LEU A 4 32.62 -1.39 -9.45
CA LEU A 4 32.07 -0.05 -9.17
C LEU A 4 30.69 -0.15 -8.51
N GLY A 5 29.86 -1.11 -8.90
CA GLY A 5 28.58 -1.41 -8.23
C GLY A 5 28.79 -1.90 -6.80
N ILE A 6 29.71 -2.87 -6.60
CA ILE A 6 30.10 -3.35 -5.27
C ILE A 6 30.73 -2.22 -4.44
N GLY A 7 31.52 -1.34 -5.05
CA GLY A 7 32.14 -0.20 -4.38
C GLY A 7 31.15 0.86 -3.90
N ILE A 8 30.07 1.12 -4.67
CA ILE A 8 29.01 2.04 -4.29
C ILE A 8 28.13 1.42 -3.19
N GLU A 9 27.86 0.11 -3.24
CA GLU A 9 27.14 -0.62 -2.19
C GLU A 9 27.90 -0.64 -0.86
N LEU A 10 29.23 -0.84 -0.89
CA LEU A 10 30.07 -0.79 0.32
C LEU A 10 30.13 0.61 0.94
N LEU A 11 30.07 1.66 0.13
CA LEU A 11 29.99 3.05 0.60
C LEU A 11 28.59 3.41 1.14
N GLN A 12 27.53 2.74 0.69
CA GLN A 12 26.16 2.95 1.14
C GLN A 12 25.71 2.01 2.28
N GLY A 13 26.44 0.92 2.55
CA GLY A 13 26.15 -0.06 3.59
C GLY A 13 26.23 0.45 5.04
N GLY A 14 26.59 1.72 5.25
CA GLY A 14 26.58 2.37 6.57
C GLY A 14 25.19 2.81 7.07
N HIS A 15 24.16 2.80 6.21
CA HIS A 15 22.80 3.24 6.58
C HIS A 15 21.75 2.16 6.28
N ASN A 16 21.62 1.22 7.21
CA ASN A 16 20.39 0.49 7.59
C ASN A 16 19.38 0.17 6.45
N ARG A 17 19.84 -0.38 5.32
CA ARG A 17 18.96 -0.94 4.28
C ARG A 17 19.28 -2.41 4.09
N ASP A 18 18.25 -3.25 4.20
CA ASP A 18 18.31 -4.63 3.78
C ASP A 18 18.72 -4.70 2.32
N MET A 19 19.76 -5.49 2.02
CA MET A 19 20.16 -5.81 0.64
C MET A 19 18.98 -6.50 -0.08
N ASP A 20 18.26 -5.77 -0.92
CA ASP A 20 17.23 -6.36 -1.77
C ASP A 20 17.94 -7.05 -2.94
N GLY A 21 17.98 -8.38 -2.94
CA GLY A 21 18.65 -9.19 -3.97
C GLY A 21 18.16 -8.89 -5.41
N ARG A 22 17.01 -8.21 -5.55
CA ARG A 22 16.54 -7.66 -6.83
C ARG A 22 17.42 -6.55 -7.40
N ASP A 23 18.05 -5.73 -6.57
CA ASP A 23 18.89 -4.63 -7.06
C ASP A 23 20.22 -5.16 -7.62
N LEU A 24 20.78 -6.19 -6.99
CA LEU A 24 21.92 -6.95 -7.52
C LEU A 24 21.58 -7.63 -8.86
N LEU A 25 20.40 -8.27 -8.96
CA LEU A 25 19.92 -8.89 -10.20
C LEU A 25 19.78 -7.86 -11.32
N ARG A 26 19.20 -6.68 -11.05
CA ARG A 26 19.06 -5.59 -12.02
C ARG A 26 20.41 -5.07 -12.54
N ASN A 27 21.39 -4.92 -11.66
CA ASN A 27 22.74 -4.51 -12.04
C ASN A 27 23.46 -5.56 -12.91
N LEU A 28 23.22 -6.85 -12.63
CA LEU A 28 23.70 -7.97 -13.44
C LEU A 28 23.05 -7.99 -14.83
N ILE A 29 21.73 -7.83 -14.91
CA ILE A 29 20.99 -7.77 -16.19
C ILE A 29 21.48 -6.60 -17.04
N GLY A 30 21.64 -5.40 -16.46
CA GLY A 30 22.18 -4.24 -17.18
C GLY A 30 23.59 -4.47 -17.72
N SER A 31 24.45 -5.13 -16.94
CA SER A 31 25.81 -5.49 -17.37
C SER A 31 25.82 -6.51 -18.50
N TRP A 32 24.96 -7.52 -18.44
CA TRP A 32 24.82 -8.52 -19.49
C TRP A 32 24.19 -7.95 -20.77
N LEU A 33 23.34 -6.94 -20.67
CA LEU A 33 22.78 -6.22 -21.82
C LEU A 33 23.87 -5.52 -22.64
N VAL A 34 24.79 -4.84 -21.95
CA VAL A 34 25.93 -4.16 -22.59
C VAL A 34 26.86 -5.16 -23.29
N ILE A 35 27.12 -6.31 -22.65
CA ILE A 35 27.96 -7.36 -23.23
C ILE A 35 27.28 -8.02 -24.43
N ALA A 36 25.98 -8.29 -24.32
CA ALA A 36 25.17 -8.90 -25.38
C ALA A 36 25.01 -8.00 -26.61
N TRP A 37 24.95 -6.67 -26.44
CA TRP A 37 24.81 -5.72 -27.54
C TRP A 37 26.15 -5.23 -28.12
N ARG A 38 27.27 -5.50 -27.46
CA ARG A 38 28.61 -5.13 -27.93
C ARG A 38 28.90 -5.57 -29.38
N PRO A 39 28.57 -6.80 -29.83
CA PRO A 39 28.82 -7.25 -31.20
C PRO A 39 28.00 -6.53 -32.26
N LEU A 40 26.84 -5.95 -31.88
CA LEU A 40 26.00 -5.14 -32.75
C LEU A 40 26.47 -3.68 -32.86
N LEU A 41 27.19 -3.18 -31.85
CA LEU A 41 27.74 -1.83 -31.81
C LEU A 41 29.15 -1.73 -32.42
N THR A 42 29.88 -2.84 -32.49
CA THR A 42 31.21 -2.91 -33.11
C THR A 42 31.15 -3.65 -34.44
N SER A 43 31.75 -3.10 -35.50
CA SER A 43 31.71 -3.63 -36.88
C SER A 43 32.51 -4.94 -37.10
N GLU A 44 32.91 -5.63 -36.04
CA GLU A 44 33.63 -6.91 -36.06
C GLU A 44 32.61 -8.06 -36.16
N ARG A 45 32.10 -8.28 -37.37
CA ARG A 45 31.01 -9.22 -37.62
C ARG A 45 31.51 -10.66 -37.63
N ARG A 46 31.48 -11.33 -36.48
CA ARG A 46 31.60 -12.79 -36.40
C ARG A 46 30.54 -13.38 -35.46
N ASN A 47 29.27 -13.28 -35.86
CA ASN A 47 28.13 -13.81 -35.12
C ASN A 47 28.22 -15.33 -35.01
N SER A 48 28.64 -15.84 -33.86
CA SER A 48 28.43 -17.25 -33.52
C SER A 48 26.97 -17.44 -33.07
N VAL A 49 26.37 -18.61 -33.35
CA VAL A 49 25.00 -18.93 -32.89
C VAL A 49 24.85 -18.74 -31.38
N GLY A 50 25.92 -18.97 -30.60
CA GLY A 50 25.97 -18.77 -29.16
C GLY A 50 25.76 -17.32 -28.73
N GLU A 51 26.33 -16.34 -29.43
CA GLU A 51 26.13 -14.91 -29.11
C GLU A 51 24.68 -14.47 -29.34
N GLY A 52 24.04 -14.97 -30.40
CA GLY A 52 22.62 -14.74 -30.66
C GLY A 52 21.72 -15.31 -29.55
N LEU A 53 22.05 -16.51 -29.05
CA LEU A 53 21.31 -17.14 -27.94
C LEU A 53 21.49 -16.39 -26.62
N VAL A 54 22.69 -15.89 -26.33
CA VAL A 54 22.95 -15.07 -25.14
C VAL A 54 22.18 -13.75 -25.22
N ALA A 55 22.23 -13.08 -26.37
CA ALA A 55 21.49 -11.83 -26.57
C ALA A 55 19.97 -12.02 -26.46
N ALA A 56 19.42 -13.09 -27.05
CA ALA A 56 18.01 -13.44 -26.91
C ALA A 56 17.63 -13.74 -25.44
N SER A 57 18.46 -14.46 -24.70
CA SER A 57 18.21 -14.78 -23.28
C SER A 57 18.22 -13.52 -22.41
N VAL A 58 19.18 -12.61 -22.63
CA VAL A 58 19.25 -11.32 -21.92
C VAL A 58 18.06 -10.43 -22.26
N ALA A 59 17.65 -10.38 -23.53
CA ALA A 59 16.45 -9.64 -23.95
C ALA A 59 15.18 -10.21 -23.31
N LEU A 60 15.03 -11.54 -23.22
CA LEU A 60 13.91 -12.18 -22.54
C LEU A 60 13.90 -11.85 -21.05
N LEU A 61 15.04 -11.90 -20.36
CA LEU A 61 15.16 -11.51 -18.95
C LEU A 61 14.79 -10.04 -18.74
N LEU A 62 15.24 -9.14 -19.63
CA LEU A 62 14.86 -7.73 -19.56
C LEU A 62 13.35 -7.54 -19.77
N CYS A 63 12.77 -8.18 -20.78
CA CYS A 63 11.32 -8.13 -21.03
C CYS A 63 10.51 -8.67 -19.85
N PHE A 64 11.00 -9.72 -19.19
CA PHE A 64 10.38 -10.27 -17.98
C PHE A 64 10.41 -9.27 -16.82
N GLU A 65 11.56 -8.65 -16.54
CA GLU A 65 11.70 -7.63 -15.48
C GLU A 65 10.90 -6.35 -15.76
N LEU A 66 10.93 -5.86 -17.01
CA LEU A 66 10.12 -4.72 -17.43
C LEU A 66 8.63 -5.04 -17.36
N GLY A 67 8.23 -6.26 -17.72
CA GLY A 67 6.85 -6.73 -17.59
C GLY A 67 6.41 -6.76 -16.13
N ALA A 68 7.22 -7.33 -15.23
CA ALA A 68 6.94 -7.39 -13.80
C ALA A 68 6.84 -5.98 -13.17
N THR A 69 7.76 -5.07 -13.53
CA THR A 69 7.74 -3.67 -13.08
C THR A 69 6.55 -2.90 -13.64
N GLY A 70 6.24 -3.10 -14.92
CA GLY A 70 5.10 -2.50 -15.60
C GLY A 70 3.77 -2.93 -14.98
N MET A 71 3.63 -4.19 -14.58
CA MET A 71 2.45 -4.67 -13.85
C MET A 71 2.27 -3.97 -12.49
N VAL A 72 3.35 -3.75 -11.74
CA VAL A 72 3.27 -3.02 -10.46
C VAL A 72 2.89 -1.55 -10.71
N ALA A 73 3.49 -0.91 -11.72
CA ALA A 73 3.17 0.46 -12.09
C ALA A 73 1.69 0.61 -12.53
N ALA A 74 1.18 -0.31 -13.36
CA ALA A 74 -0.21 -0.32 -13.78
C ALA A 74 -1.18 -0.50 -12.61
N ARG A 75 -0.86 -1.35 -11.64
CA ARG A 75 -1.66 -1.49 -10.41
C ARG A 75 -1.68 -0.22 -9.58
N GLN A 76 -0.52 0.44 -9.42
CA GLN A 76 -0.46 1.71 -8.68
C GLN A 76 -1.23 2.81 -9.40
N TRP A 77 -1.22 2.82 -10.73
CA TRP A 77 -2.06 3.71 -11.53
C TRP A 77 -3.55 3.47 -11.29
N GLN A 78 -4.00 2.21 -11.35
CA GLN A 78 -5.40 1.84 -11.07
C GLN A 78 -5.86 2.27 -9.67
N VAL A 79 -4.99 2.13 -8.67
CA VAL A 79 -5.25 2.59 -7.29
C VAL A 79 -5.37 4.11 -7.20
N HIS A 80 -4.73 4.87 -8.08
CA HIS A 80 -4.88 6.32 -8.11
C HIS A 80 -6.20 6.75 -8.76
N GLU A 81 -6.61 6.05 -9.82
CA GLU A 81 -7.83 6.35 -10.59
C GLU A 81 -9.13 5.97 -9.88
N GLN A 82 -9.09 5.18 -8.79
CA GLN A 82 -10.31 4.85 -8.01
C GLN A 82 -10.79 6.01 -7.13
N LEU A 83 -10.04 7.11 -7.03
CA LEU A 83 -10.52 8.32 -6.39
C LEU A 83 -11.89 8.76 -6.98
N PRO A 84 -12.85 9.18 -6.15
CA PRO A 84 -12.76 9.47 -4.72
C PRO A 84 -12.81 8.25 -3.77
N LEU A 85 -13.06 7.04 -4.28
CA LEU A 85 -13.12 5.84 -3.45
C LEU A 85 -11.70 5.46 -2.98
N LEU A 86 -11.51 5.32 -1.67
CA LEU A 86 -10.25 4.82 -1.12
C LEU A 86 -10.17 3.28 -1.18
N TYR A 87 -11.31 2.62 -1.30
CA TYR A 87 -11.40 1.20 -1.59
C TYR A 87 -12.63 0.91 -2.44
N ASP A 88 -12.43 0.24 -3.57
CA ASP A 88 -13.51 -0.24 -4.42
C ASP A 88 -13.99 -1.62 -3.93
N PHE A 89 -15.24 -1.68 -3.47
CA PHE A 89 -15.85 -2.87 -2.90
C PHE A 89 -16.20 -3.96 -3.91
N THR A 90 -15.98 -3.74 -5.21
CA THR A 90 -16.13 -4.79 -6.24
C THR A 90 -14.96 -5.79 -6.26
N HIS A 91 -13.84 -5.45 -5.60
CA HIS A 91 -12.67 -6.32 -5.49
C HIS A 91 -12.98 -7.60 -4.70
N GLN A 92 -12.77 -8.76 -5.35
CA GLN A 92 -12.96 -10.06 -4.72
C GLN A 92 -11.79 -10.47 -3.80
N ASP A 93 -10.59 -9.92 -4.02
CA ASP A 93 -9.41 -10.17 -3.19
C ASP A 93 -8.96 -8.88 -2.50
N PRO A 94 -9.40 -8.64 -1.25
CA PRO A 94 -9.00 -7.46 -0.49
C PRO A 94 -7.55 -7.54 0.02
N GLY A 95 -6.89 -8.71 -0.05
CA GLY A 95 -5.55 -8.92 0.51
C GLY A 95 -4.44 -8.12 -0.18
N ALA A 96 -4.67 -7.66 -1.42
CA ALA A 96 -3.78 -6.75 -2.13
C ALA A 96 -3.79 -5.31 -1.56
N PHE A 97 -4.82 -4.97 -0.78
CA PHE A 97 -5.05 -3.63 -0.24
C PHE A 97 -4.92 -3.59 1.27
N TRP A 98 -5.44 -4.62 1.93
CA TRP A 98 -5.60 -4.67 3.37
C TRP A 98 -4.70 -5.73 4.03
N THR A 99 -4.39 -5.50 5.30
CA THR A 99 -3.79 -6.49 6.18
C THR A 99 -4.61 -6.57 7.46
N GLY A 100 -4.85 -7.79 7.96
CA GLY A 100 -5.68 -8.07 9.12
C GLY A 100 -6.68 -9.18 8.84
N ARG A 101 -7.57 -9.45 9.80
CA ARG A 101 -8.62 -10.47 9.63
C ARG A 101 -9.87 -9.82 9.04
N LEU A 102 -10.04 -9.95 7.74
CA LEU A 102 -11.23 -9.52 7.04
C LEU A 102 -11.57 -10.43 5.88
N THR A 103 -12.85 -10.44 5.50
CA THR A 103 -13.37 -11.20 4.36
C THR A 103 -14.42 -10.38 3.62
N VAL A 104 -14.58 -10.65 2.32
CA VAL A 104 -15.67 -10.07 1.53
C VAL A 104 -16.99 -10.73 1.97
N SER A 105 -18.03 -9.93 2.15
CA SER A 105 -19.37 -10.42 2.47
C SER A 105 -20.43 -9.78 1.56
N ALA A 106 -21.51 -10.50 1.30
CA ALA A 106 -22.72 -9.96 0.68
C ALA A 106 -23.68 -9.34 1.71
N ASP A 107 -23.41 -9.53 3.00
CA ASP A 107 -24.24 -9.01 4.08
C ASP A 107 -24.03 -7.50 4.24
N HIS A 108 -25.10 -6.81 4.62
CA HIS A 108 -25.07 -5.40 5.01
C HIS A 108 -24.39 -4.48 3.98
N SER A 109 -24.63 -4.68 2.69
CA SER A 109 -24.16 -3.79 1.63
C SER A 109 -24.94 -2.48 1.56
N LEU A 110 -24.26 -1.40 1.15
CA LEU A 110 -24.92 -0.23 0.56
C LEU A 110 -25.10 -0.48 -0.95
N ASN A 111 -25.24 0.56 -1.77
CA ASN A 111 -25.36 0.44 -3.24
C ASN A 111 -24.30 -0.45 -3.92
N ASN A 112 -23.18 -0.72 -3.23
CA ASN A 112 -22.11 -1.62 -3.61
C ASN A 112 -22.52 -3.04 -3.18
N ALA A 113 -22.71 -3.98 -4.11
CA ALA A 113 -23.25 -5.32 -3.83
C ALA A 113 -22.49 -6.16 -2.75
N GLN A 114 -21.35 -5.67 -2.24
CA GLN A 114 -20.49 -6.32 -1.26
C GLN A 114 -20.04 -5.34 -0.16
N SER A 115 -19.70 -5.89 1.01
CA SER A 115 -19.09 -5.21 2.14
C SER A 115 -17.81 -5.95 2.58
N LEU A 116 -16.98 -5.31 3.41
CA LEU A 116 -15.87 -5.99 4.07
C LEU A 116 -16.26 -6.33 5.51
N LYS A 117 -16.31 -7.62 5.84
CA LYS A 117 -16.50 -8.12 7.20
C LYS A 117 -15.15 -8.12 7.93
N LEU A 118 -15.04 -7.36 9.01
CA LEU A 118 -13.87 -7.28 9.87
C LEU A 118 -14.11 -8.14 11.12
N ASP A 119 -13.23 -9.10 11.37
CA ASP A 119 -13.27 -9.95 12.54
C ASP A 119 -12.28 -9.45 13.60
N LEU A 120 -12.80 -8.93 14.71
CA LEU A 120 -12.05 -8.33 15.80
C LEU A 120 -11.95 -9.33 16.95
N GLY A 121 -10.74 -9.69 17.35
CA GLY A 121 -10.44 -10.50 18.52
C GLY A 121 -10.21 -9.68 19.80
N THR A 122 -9.67 -10.35 20.81
CA THR A 122 -9.47 -9.81 22.17
C THR A 122 -8.04 -9.30 22.42
N GLU A 123 -7.17 -9.37 21.41
CA GLU A 123 -5.81 -8.85 21.47
C GLU A 123 -5.75 -7.35 21.75
N THR A 124 -4.57 -6.86 22.16
CA THR A 124 -4.37 -5.45 22.52
C THR A 124 -4.78 -4.49 21.42
N TYR A 125 -4.47 -4.83 20.17
CA TYR A 125 -4.90 -4.10 18.99
C TYR A 125 -5.46 -5.09 17.98
N SER A 126 -6.78 -5.11 17.82
CA SER A 126 -7.45 -6.00 16.89
C SER A 126 -8.10 -5.21 15.77
N GLY A 127 -7.74 -5.48 14.52
CA GLY A 127 -8.31 -4.75 13.40
C GLY A 127 -7.61 -4.98 12.08
N VAL A 128 -7.78 -4.00 11.20
CA VAL A 128 -7.30 -4.04 9.82
C VAL A 128 -6.57 -2.75 9.45
N SER A 129 -5.69 -2.83 8.46
CA SER A 129 -4.98 -1.69 7.90
C SER A 129 -5.06 -1.71 6.38
N LEU A 130 -5.53 -0.62 5.79
CA LEU A 130 -5.46 -0.32 4.37
C LEU A 130 -4.08 0.24 4.06
N ASN A 131 -3.28 -0.51 3.30
CA ASN A 131 -1.87 -0.26 3.03
C ASN A 131 -1.60 0.16 1.58
N ASN A 132 -2.51 -0.17 0.67
CA ASN A 132 -2.48 0.25 -0.72
C ASN A 132 -3.76 1.05 -0.97
N LEU A 133 -3.63 2.38 -1.01
CA LEU A 133 -4.73 3.31 -1.21
C LEU A 133 -4.27 4.47 -2.08
N PRO A 134 -5.18 5.21 -2.73
CA PRO A 134 -4.82 6.47 -3.36
C PRO A 134 -4.21 7.41 -2.32
N ALA A 135 -3.00 7.90 -2.59
CA ALA A 135 -2.19 8.60 -1.61
C ALA A 135 -2.44 10.13 -1.56
N ASP A 136 -2.94 10.71 -2.66
CA ASP A 136 -3.11 12.15 -2.79
C ASP A 136 -4.53 12.57 -2.44
N TRP A 137 -4.68 13.21 -1.30
CA TRP A 137 -5.95 13.63 -0.73
C TRP A 137 -6.13 15.15 -0.76
N ARG A 138 -5.23 15.90 -1.43
CA ARG A 138 -5.18 17.37 -1.37
C ARG A 138 -6.41 18.07 -1.95
N ASP A 139 -7.06 17.44 -2.93
CA ASP A 139 -8.17 18.03 -3.68
C ASP A 139 -9.55 17.70 -3.09
N TYR A 140 -9.57 17.16 -1.87
CA TYR A 140 -10.78 16.76 -1.14
C TYR A 140 -10.90 17.51 0.17
N GLU A 141 -12.12 17.58 0.72
CA GLU A 141 -12.41 18.27 1.96
C GLU A 141 -12.65 17.32 3.13
N THR A 142 -13.26 16.17 2.86
CA THR A 142 -13.65 15.23 3.90
C THR A 142 -13.34 13.77 3.57
N LEU A 143 -13.17 12.98 4.63
CA LEU A 143 -13.12 11.52 4.59
C LEU A 143 -14.44 10.99 5.15
N SER A 144 -15.15 10.17 4.37
CA SER A 144 -16.39 9.51 4.76
C SER A 144 -16.17 8.00 4.92
N ILE A 145 -16.60 7.48 6.06
CA ILE A 145 -16.47 6.06 6.43
C ILE A 145 -17.84 5.57 6.89
N THR A 146 -18.40 4.57 6.23
CA THR A 146 -19.65 3.93 6.67
C THR A 146 -19.40 2.52 7.17
N LEU A 147 -19.79 2.27 8.43
CA LEU A 147 -19.62 1.01 9.13
C LEU A 147 -20.97 0.50 9.63
N PHE A 148 -21.16 -0.83 9.64
CA PHE A 148 -22.32 -1.47 10.23
C PHE A 148 -21.92 -2.35 11.41
N ASN A 149 -22.56 -2.12 12.55
CA ASN A 149 -22.42 -2.93 13.75
C ASN A 149 -23.63 -3.86 13.88
N PRO A 150 -23.47 -5.18 13.67
CA PRO A 150 -24.57 -6.15 13.79
C PRO A 150 -25.00 -6.41 15.24
N SER A 151 -24.22 -5.97 16.22
CA SER A 151 -24.52 -6.16 17.65
C SER A 151 -25.44 -5.06 18.18
N THR A 152 -26.25 -5.41 19.17
CA THR A 152 -27.05 -4.47 19.97
C THR A 152 -26.20 -3.65 20.95
N ALA A 153 -24.97 -4.09 21.26
CA ALA A 153 -24.05 -3.35 22.11
C ALA A 153 -23.18 -2.40 21.28
N PRO A 154 -22.93 -1.16 21.75
CA PRO A 154 -22.04 -0.23 21.08
C PRO A 154 -20.61 -0.78 21.04
N LEU A 155 -19.85 -0.33 20.04
CA LEU A 155 -18.45 -0.71 19.84
C LEU A 155 -17.63 0.52 19.50
N THR A 156 -16.48 0.68 20.13
CA THR A 156 -15.56 1.78 19.80
C THR A 156 -14.38 1.25 19.00
N LEU A 157 -14.17 1.82 17.81
CA LEU A 157 -12.99 1.60 16.99
C LEU A 157 -12.10 2.83 17.04
N THR A 158 -10.82 2.63 16.79
CA THR A 158 -9.84 3.68 16.55
C THR A 158 -9.57 3.76 15.06
N LEU A 159 -9.72 4.96 14.50
CA LEU A 159 -9.27 5.30 13.16
C LEU A 159 -7.88 5.94 13.28
N ARG A 160 -6.90 5.34 12.62
CA ARG A 160 -5.53 5.84 12.51
C ARG A 160 -5.23 6.18 11.06
N ILE A 161 -4.63 7.35 10.80
CA ILE A 161 -4.15 7.73 9.47
C ILE A 161 -2.73 8.27 9.61
N ASN A 162 -1.84 7.86 8.71
CA ASN A 162 -0.47 8.41 8.65
C ASN A 162 0.03 8.53 7.21
N ASP A 163 0.99 9.43 7.01
CA ASP A 163 1.70 9.67 5.76
C ASP A 163 3.05 8.93 5.72
N VAL A 164 3.76 9.09 4.60
CA VAL A 164 5.11 8.52 4.40
C VAL A 164 6.15 9.13 5.36
N ALA A 165 5.99 10.39 5.76
CA ALA A 165 6.93 11.05 6.68
C ALA A 165 6.94 10.36 8.04
N HIS A 166 5.76 9.96 8.54
CA HIS A 166 5.63 9.21 9.78
C HIS A 166 6.37 7.87 9.75
N ASP A 167 6.24 7.12 8.65
CA ASP A 167 6.90 5.81 8.48
C ASP A 167 8.44 5.92 8.49
N ARG A 168 9.01 7.12 8.27
CA ARG A 168 10.45 7.40 8.25
C ARG A 168 10.99 8.03 9.53
N SER A 169 10.12 8.33 10.49
CA SER A 169 10.46 8.92 11.80
C SER A 169 10.61 7.83 12.87
N ASP A 170 10.90 8.22 14.11
CA ASP A 170 10.91 7.32 15.30
C ASP A 170 9.53 6.74 15.67
N HIS A 171 8.55 6.79 14.76
CA HIS A 171 7.17 6.32 14.94
C HIS A 171 6.46 6.93 16.15
N ALA A 172 6.75 8.20 16.44
CA ALA A 172 6.18 8.91 17.58
C ALA A 172 4.64 8.91 17.51
N TYR A 173 3.97 8.51 18.60
CA TYR A 173 2.52 8.33 18.61
C TYR A 173 1.74 9.60 18.21
N ASN A 174 2.29 10.76 18.53
CA ASN A 174 1.73 12.08 18.26
C ASN A 174 1.99 12.59 16.84
N ASP A 175 2.67 11.81 16.00
CA ASP A 175 2.99 12.19 14.63
C ASP A 175 1.96 11.67 13.60
N ARG A 176 0.73 11.39 14.05
CA ARG A 176 -0.32 10.75 13.23
C ARG A 176 -1.70 11.13 13.71
N TYR A 177 -2.67 11.04 12.81
CA TYR A 177 -4.07 11.22 13.17
C TYR A 177 -4.59 9.96 13.87
N ASN A 178 -5.20 10.12 15.05
CA ASN A 178 -5.92 9.08 15.76
C ASN A 178 -7.23 9.64 16.30
N THR A 179 -8.34 8.98 16.02
CA THR A 179 -9.64 9.34 16.59
C THR A 179 -10.44 8.10 16.95
N ARG A 180 -11.40 8.26 17.87
CA ARG A 180 -12.34 7.20 18.23
C ARG A 180 -13.61 7.34 17.41
N LEU A 181 -14.08 6.23 16.87
CA LEU A 181 -15.37 6.07 16.21
C LEU A 181 -16.23 5.19 17.12
N THR A 182 -17.29 5.74 17.68
CA THR A 182 -18.24 4.98 18.51
C THR A 182 -19.42 4.56 17.66
N LEU A 183 -19.50 3.28 17.35
CA LEU A 183 -20.55 2.67 16.55
C LEU A 183 -21.71 2.25 17.46
N GLY A 184 -22.89 2.82 17.23
CA GLY A 184 -24.14 2.26 17.75
C GLY A 184 -24.55 1.02 16.95
N PRO A 185 -25.62 0.31 17.35
CA PRO A 185 -26.21 -0.77 16.54
C PRO A 185 -26.63 -0.27 15.15
N GLY A 186 -26.43 -1.08 14.12
CA GLY A 186 -26.80 -0.74 12.74
C GLY A 186 -25.75 0.09 11.99
N ALA A 187 -26.18 0.84 10.98
CA ALA A 187 -25.32 1.63 10.12
C ALA A 187 -24.90 2.96 10.79
N ASN A 188 -23.61 3.28 10.71
CA ASN A 188 -23.00 4.48 11.25
C ASN A 188 -22.10 5.09 10.18
N THR A 189 -22.31 6.36 9.82
CA THR A 189 -21.44 7.11 8.91
C THR A 189 -20.68 8.16 9.68
N PHE A 190 -19.36 8.16 9.53
CA PHE A 190 -18.45 9.11 10.13
C PHE A 190 -17.80 9.96 9.05
N THR A 191 -18.00 11.27 9.13
CA THR A 191 -17.31 12.26 8.28
C THR A 191 -16.21 12.93 9.09
N ARG A 192 -15.01 13.04 8.52
CA ARG A 192 -13.85 13.71 9.12
C ARG A 192 -13.31 14.77 8.18
N ASN A 193 -13.11 15.98 8.68
CA ASN A 193 -12.51 17.05 7.89
C ASN A 193 -11.02 16.71 7.64
N LEU A 194 -10.59 16.77 6.38
CA LEU A 194 -9.20 16.51 6.01
C LEU A 194 -8.25 17.57 6.57
N ALA A 195 -8.71 18.79 6.85
CA ALA A 195 -7.93 19.79 7.56
C ALA A 195 -7.58 19.35 9.00
N ASP A 196 -8.50 18.68 9.70
CA ASP A 196 -8.23 18.13 11.03
C ASP A 196 -7.19 17.01 10.96
N ILE A 197 -7.31 16.13 9.96
CA ILE A 197 -6.34 15.05 9.72
C ILE A 197 -4.96 15.63 9.37
N LYS A 198 -4.92 16.65 8.52
CA LYS A 198 -3.70 17.36 8.12
C LYS A 198 -2.99 18.00 9.30
N ASN A 199 -3.73 18.55 10.27
CA ASN A 199 -3.19 19.28 11.40
C ASN A 199 -3.01 18.42 12.67
N ALA A 200 -3.27 17.13 12.59
CA ALA A 200 -3.21 16.24 13.75
C ALA A 200 -1.81 15.89 14.27
N PRO A 201 -0.76 15.75 13.42
CA PRO A 201 0.59 15.54 13.92
C PRO A 201 1.10 16.72 14.75
N ASP A 202 1.74 16.44 15.88
CA ASP A 202 2.37 17.48 16.70
C ASP A 202 3.63 18.01 16.01
N GLY A 203 3.70 19.32 15.79
CA GLY A 203 4.90 19.99 15.29
C GLY A 203 5.13 19.91 13.78
N ARG A 204 4.21 19.31 13.02
CA ARG A 204 4.18 19.40 11.55
C ARG A 204 2.77 19.20 11.01
N SER A 205 2.56 19.54 9.73
CA SER A 205 1.37 19.08 9.02
C SER A 205 1.62 17.70 8.39
N MET A 206 0.59 16.87 8.32
CA MET A 206 0.59 15.65 7.53
C MET A 206 0.70 15.99 6.03
N ASP A 207 1.55 15.26 5.31
CA ASP A 207 1.68 15.37 3.86
C ASP A 207 0.49 14.66 3.19
N MET A 208 -0.56 15.45 2.93
CA MET A 208 -1.78 14.97 2.29
C MET A 208 -1.57 14.51 0.83
N SER A 209 -0.43 14.80 0.21
CA SER A 209 -0.11 14.25 -1.12
C SER A 209 0.43 12.81 -1.07
N ARG A 210 0.78 12.34 0.13
CA ARG A 210 1.46 11.07 0.37
C ARG A 210 0.89 10.34 1.58
N VAL A 211 -0.43 10.30 1.71
CA VAL A 211 -1.10 9.46 2.70
C VAL A 211 -0.74 8.01 2.45
N ARG A 212 -0.30 7.31 3.50
CA ARG A 212 0.38 6.02 3.36
C ARG A 212 -0.45 4.85 3.86
N ARG A 213 -1.15 5.02 4.97
CA ARG A 213 -1.87 3.94 5.64
C ARG A 213 -3.06 4.48 6.42
N MET A 214 -4.15 3.73 6.37
CA MET A 214 -5.30 3.90 7.25
C MET A 214 -5.52 2.63 8.06
N GLY A 215 -5.73 2.73 9.37
CA GLY A 215 -6.03 1.61 10.25
C GLY A 215 -7.39 1.77 10.95
N LEU A 216 -8.12 0.67 11.08
CA LEU A 216 -9.35 0.57 11.86
C LEU A 216 -9.20 -0.59 12.84
N PHE A 217 -9.17 -0.30 14.14
CA PHE A 217 -8.94 -1.34 15.15
C PHE A 217 -9.64 -1.04 16.48
N ALA A 218 -10.03 -2.09 17.18
CA ALA A 218 -10.43 -2.05 18.58
C ALA A 218 -9.21 -2.29 19.49
N VAL A 219 -9.33 -1.86 20.74
CA VAL A 219 -8.28 -2.02 21.76
C VAL A 219 -8.81 -2.88 22.90
N ARG A 220 -8.20 -4.05 23.12
CA ARG A 220 -8.51 -4.97 24.24
C ARG A 220 -10.01 -5.23 24.38
N LEU A 221 -10.63 -5.80 23.36
CA LEU A 221 -12.04 -6.19 23.45
C LEU A 221 -12.23 -7.27 24.52
N PRO A 222 -13.30 -7.22 25.32
CA PRO A 222 -13.59 -8.26 26.31
C PRO A 222 -14.00 -9.58 25.67
N GLU A 223 -14.55 -9.52 24.45
CA GLU A 223 -14.98 -10.66 23.65
C GLU A 223 -14.78 -10.34 22.15
N PRO A 224 -14.64 -11.36 21.27
CA PRO A 224 -14.58 -11.12 19.84
C PRO A 224 -15.83 -10.41 19.30
N ARG A 225 -15.63 -9.52 18.34
CA ARG A 225 -16.71 -8.74 17.71
C ARG A 225 -16.53 -8.72 16.20
N THR A 226 -17.63 -8.52 15.49
CA THR A 226 -17.62 -8.32 14.04
C THR A 226 -18.21 -6.96 13.70
N VAL A 227 -17.64 -6.30 12.71
CA VAL A 227 -18.19 -5.09 12.08
C VAL A 227 -18.06 -5.20 10.56
N TYR A 228 -18.89 -4.48 9.83
CA TYR A 228 -18.82 -4.45 8.36
C TYR A 228 -18.45 -3.05 7.91
N LEU A 229 -17.47 -2.91 7.01
CA LEU A 229 -17.16 -1.67 6.32
C LEU A 229 -17.93 -1.65 4.99
N LEU A 230 -18.74 -0.61 4.80
CA LEU A 230 -19.71 -0.52 3.71
C LEU A 230 -19.34 0.50 2.64
N ASP A 231 -18.68 1.58 3.05
CA ASP A 231 -18.24 2.65 2.17
C ASP A 231 -17.00 3.34 2.75
N LEU A 232 -16.08 3.74 1.88
CA LEU A 232 -14.85 4.42 2.24
C LEU A 232 -14.39 5.32 1.09
N ARG A 233 -14.55 6.63 1.26
CA ARG A 233 -14.28 7.59 0.20
C ARG A 233 -13.89 8.97 0.72
N LEU A 234 -13.35 9.77 -0.19
CA LEU A 234 -13.16 11.19 0.00
C LEU A 234 -14.32 11.96 -0.64
N ASP A 235 -14.66 13.13 -0.10
CA ASP A 235 -15.64 14.05 -0.68
C ASP A 235 -15.06 15.48 -0.70
#